data_AF-A0A662B8K6-F1
#
_entry.id   AF-A0A662B8K6-F1
#
_cell.length_a   1.000
_cell.length_b   1.000
_cell.length_c   1.000
_cell.angle_alpha   90.00
_cell.angle_beta   90.00
_cell.angle_gamma   90.00
#
_symmetry.space_group_name_H-M   'P 1'
#
loop_
_entity.id
_entity.type
_entity.pdbx_description
1 polymer ?
#
loop_
_entity_poly.entity_id
_entity_poly.type
_entity_poly.pdbx_seq_one_letter_code
_entity_poly.pdbx_strand_id
1 'polypeptide(L)'
;MKKAFLLLALLSPSLIFATTSTQLEGGFKLGPAIILVTILVLFIVVGIVFRAKDTNDFFAAGRKISKVGSGMAIASNWMSAASFLGMAALMYGTGYHGLSYVIGWTGGYVLLLILMAGQIRKYGKYTAADFIGDRYYSRPLRIAGAVVAILISIAYCVGQFGGIGLLFRWILGIEYGLAVIIGGSVVLTYT
;
A
#
# COMPACT_ATOMS: atom_id res chain seq x y z
N MET A 1 -17.07 16.24 36.57
CA MET A 1 -17.97 15.99 35.42
C MET A 1 -17.99 17.10 34.36
N LYS A 2 -17.82 18.40 34.69
CA LYS A 2 -17.84 19.49 33.68
C LYS A 2 -16.63 19.54 32.72
N LYS A 3 -15.45 19.02 33.10
CA LYS A 3 -14.23 19.02 32.25
C LYS A 3 -14.27 18.02 31.09
N ALA A 4 -15.03 16.92 31.20
CA ALA A 4 -15.17 15.93 30.12
C ALA A 4 -16.05 16.43 28.97
N PHE A 5 -17.04 17.29 29.27
CA PHE A 5 -17.94 17.86 28.26
C PHE A 5 -17.24 18.94 27.42
N LEU A 6 -16.29 19.68 28.00
CA LEU A 6 -15.47 20.66 27.29
C LEU A 6 -14.50 20.01 26.28
N LEU A 7 -14.00 18.80 26.59
CA LEU A 7 -13.15 18.03 25.68
C LEU A 7 -13.93 17.46 24.49
N LEU A 8 -15.18 17.04 24.68
CA LEU A 8 -16.06 16.65 23.58
C LEU A 8 -16.50 17.84 22.70
N ALA A 9 -16.68 19.02 23.29
CA ALA A 9 -17.07 20.24 22.57
C ALA A 9 -15.93 20.87 21.74
N LEU A 10 -14.67 20.47 21.96
CA LEU A 10 -13.51 20.87 21.15
C LEU A 10 -13.27 19.91 19.96
N LEU A 11 -13.84 18.70 20.00
CA LEU A 11 -13.80 17.72 18.90
C LEU A 11 -14.91 17.95 17.87
N SER A 12 -16.04 18.55 18.25
CA SER A 12 -17.16 18.77 17.33
C SER A 12 -16.92 19.83 16.24
N PRO A 13 -16.22 20.96 16.46
CA PRO A 13 -16.00 21.95 15.40
C PRO A 13 -14.95 21.46 14.39
N SER A 14 -13.96 20.67 14.85
CA SER A 14 -12.92 20.11 13.99
C SER A 14 -13.44 18.99 13.08
N LEU A 15 -14.44 18.23 13.52
CA LEU A 15 -15.19 17.26 12.69
C LEU A 15 -16.07 17.95 11.63
N ILE A 16 -16.66 19.11 11.94
CA ILE A 16 -17.49 19.90 11.00
C ILE A 16 -16.63 20.64 9.97
N PHE A 17 -15.45 21.12 10.37
CA PHE A 17 -14.52 21.77 9.44
C PHE A 17 -13.87 20.75 8.48
N ALA A 18 -13.61 19.52 8.93
CA ALA A 18 -13.09 18.44 8.07
C ALA A 18 -14.12 17.94 7.04
N THR A 19 -15.42 17.98 7.36
CA THR A 19 -16.49 17.62 6.41
C THR A 19 -16.76 18.72 5.38
N THR A 20 -16.47 19.98 5.72
CA THR A 20 -16.67 21.14 4.82
C THR A 20 -15.50 21.30 3.83
N SER A 21 -14.26 20.99 4.22
CA SER A 21 -13.09 21.01 3.33
C SER A 21 -12.95 19.77 2.42
N THR A 22 -13.82 18.76 2.59
CA THR A 22 -13.89 17.54 1.77
C THR A 22 -15.02 17.56 0.74
N GLN A 23 -15.57 18.75 0.42
CA GLN A 23 -16.30 18.98 -0.83
C GLN A 23 -15.30 19.08 -1.99
N LEU A 24 -14.58 17.98 -2.23
CA LEU A 24 -13.91 17.76 -3.50
C LEU A 24 -15.02 17.56 -4.55
N GLU A 25 -15.40 18.65 -5.21
CA GLU A 25 -16.21 18.78 -6.42
C GLU A 25 -16.96 17.50 -6.85
N GLY A 26 -18.28 17.49 -6.68
CA GLY A 26 -19.17 16.37 -7.03
C GLY A 26 -19.42 16.16 -8.52
N GLY A 27 -18.38 16.25 -9.36
CA GLY A 27 -18.45 16.04 -10.81
C GLY A 27 -17.45 15.00 -11.29
N PHE A 28 -17.88 14.17 -12.25
CA PHE A 28 -17.02 13.20 -12.92
C PHE A 28 -15.89 13.90 -13.69
N LYS A 29 -14.64 13.57 -13.36
CA LYS A 29 -13.45 14.16 -13.97
C LYS A 29 -12.99 13.32 -15.15
N LEU A 30 -13.42 13.70 -16.36
CA LEU A 30 -13.18 12.94 -17.59
C LEU A 30 -11.69 12.65 -17.85
N GLY A 31 -10.81 13.65 -17.75
CA GLY A 31 -9.38 13.47 -18.00
C GLY A 31 -8.72 12.42 -17.08
N PRO A 32 -8.76 12.61 -15.75
CA PRO A 32 -8.29 11.61 -14.79
C PRO A 32 -8.95 10.25 -14.93
N ALA A 33 -10.25 10.20 -15.26
CA ALA A 33 -10.97 8.94 -15.45
C ALA A 33 -10.44 8.14 -16.65
N ILE A 34 -10.14 8.80 -17.77
CA ILE A 34 -9.54 8.13 -18.94
C ILE A 34 -8.18 7.53 -18.57
N ILE A 35 -7.34 8.27 -17.85
CA ILE A 35 -6.01 7.79 -17.42
C ILE A 35 -6.17 6.58 -16.49
N LEU A 36 -7.04 6.68 -15.49
CA LEU A 36 -7.32 5.60 -14.55
C LEU A 36 -7.77 4.33 -15.27
N VAL A 37 -8.80 4.44 -16.12
CA VAL A 37 -9.37 3.29 -16.84
C VAL A 37 -8.33 2.67 -17.77
N THR A 38 -7.54 3.49 -18.48
CA THR A 38 -6.49 2.99 -19.37
C THR A 38 -5.44 2.18 -18.61
N ILE A 39 -5.00 2.66 -17.44
CA ILE A 39 -4.03 1.97 -16.60
C ILE A 39 -4.63 0.67 -16.03
N LEU A 40 -5.87 0.69 -15.55
CA LEU A 40 -6.52 -0.51 -14.99
C LEU A 40 -6.74 -1.58 -16.06
N VAL A 41 -7.17 -1.20 -17.26
CA VAL A 41 -7.31 -2.13 -18.40
C VAL A 41 -5.95 -2.73 -18.75
N LEU A 42 -4.88 -1.91 -18.80
CA LEU A 42 -3.52 -2.41 -19.03
C LEU A 42 -3.12 -3.45 -17.98
N PHE A 43 -3.37 -3.20 -16.69
CA PHE A 43 -3.06 -4.14 -15.61
C PHE A 43 -3.84 -5.44 -15.71
N ILE A 44 -5.14 -5.38 -16.02
CA ILE A 44 -5.97 -6.57 -16.24
C ILE A 44 -5.44 -7.39 -17.42
N VAL A 45 -5.13 -6.75 -18.54
CA VAL A 45 -4.58 -7.44 -19.72
C VAL A 45 -3.25 -8.11 -19.39
N VAL A 46 -2.34 -7.41 -18.71
CA VAL A 46 -1.05 -7.97 -18.28
C VAL A 46 -1.25 -9.14 -17.31
N GLY A 47 -2.15 -9.02 -16.34
CA GLY A 47 -2.46 -10.08 -15.37
C GLY A 47 -3.02 -11.34 -16.02
N ILE A 48 -3.87 -11.20 -17.05
CA ILE A 48 -4.40 -12.34 -17.81
C ILE A 48 -3.32 -12.99 -18.68
N VAL A 49 -2.52 -12.20 -19.39
CA VAL A 49 -1.48 -12.70 -20.32
C VAL A 49 -0.34 -13.40 -19.58
N PHE A 50 0.06 -12.87 -18.42
CA PHE A 50 1.20 -13.37 -17.64
C PHE A 50 0.78 -14.18 -16.40
N ARG A 51 -0.41 -14.77 -16.43
CA ARG A 51 -0.95 -15.55 -15.32
C ARG A 51 -0.02 -16.71 -14.92
N ALA A 52 0.33 -16.78 -13.64
CA ALA A 52 1.17 -17.84 -13.10
C ALA A 52 0.46 -19.21 -13.16
N LYS A 53 1.21 -20.25 -13.51
CA LYS A 53 0.70 -21.64 -13.63
C LYS A 53 1.06 -22.51 -12.43
N ASP A 54 2.15 -22.20 -11.75
CA ASP A 54 2.63 -22.93 -10.59
C ASP A 54 3.16 -21.99 -9.49
N THR A 55 3.49 -22.56 -8.33
CA THR A 55 3.96 -21.83 -7.15
C THR A 55 5.29 -21.11 -7.39
N ASN A 56 6.19 -21.67 -8.20
CA ASN A 56 7.49 -21.05 -8.49
C ASN A 56 7.34 -19.87 -9.45
N ASP A 57 6.41 -19.98 -10.40
CA ASP A 57 6.01 -18.89 -11.29
C ASP A 57 5.30 -17.79 -10.49
N PHE A 58 4.45 -18.14 -9.53
CA PHE A 58 3.77 -17.15 -8.69
C PHE A 58 4.72 -16.38 -7.77
N PHE A 59 5.61 -17.08 -7.04
CA PHE A 59 6.49 -16.42 -6.06
C PHE A 59 7.81 -15.89 -6.64
N ALA A 60 8.30 -16.47 -7.74
CA ALA A 60 9.62 -16.11 -8.29
C ALA A 60 9.61 -15.84 -9.80
N ALA A 61 8.45 -15.81 -10.46
CA ALA A 61 8.32 -15.62 -11.91
C ALA A 61 9.26 -16.54 -12.71
N GLY A 62 9.38 -17.79 -12.26
CA GLY A 62 10.27 -18.79 -12.85
C GLY A 62 11.77 -18.41 -12.81
N ARG A 63 12.15 -17.40 -12.02
CA ARG A 63 13.49 -16.78 -11.96
C ARG A 63 13.98 -16.21 -13.30
N LYS A 64 13.06 -15.86 -14.20
CA LYS A 64 13.37 -15.38 -15.57
C LYS A 64 13.45 -13.84 -15.69
N ILE A 65 13.10 -13.10 -14.63
CA ILE A 65 13.10 -11.64 -14.65
C ILE A 65 14.54 -11.09 -14.62
N SER A 66 14.82 -10.09 -15.45
CA SER A 66 16.11 -9.39 -15.49
C SER A 66 16.40 -8.66 -14.17
N LYS A 67 17.67 -8.37 -13.87
CA LYS A 67 18.04 -7.63 -12.64
C LYS A 67 17.34 -6.27 -12.54
N VAL A 68 17.25 -5.56 -13.67
CA VAL A 68 16.56 -4.26 -13.76
C VAL A 68 15.06 -4.44 -13.56
N GLY A 69 14.45 -5.46 -14.18
CA GLY A 69 13.02 -5.77 -14.01
C GLY A 69 12.67 -6.09 -12.55
N SER A 70 13.49 -6.89 -11.86
CA SER A 70 13.30 -7.15 -10.44
C SER A 70 13.45 -5.89 -9.59
N GLY A 71 14.40 -5.01 -9.91
CA GLY A 71 14.57 -3.72 -9.24
C GLY A 71 13.35 -2.81 -9.42
N MET A 72 12.82 -2.72 -10.65
CA MET A 72 11.61 -1.95 -10.93
C MET A 72 10.38 -2.51 -10.22
N ALA A 73 10.23 -3.83 -10.14
CA ALA A 73 9.13 -4.45 -9.39
C ALA A 73 9.21 -4.14 -7.89
N ILE A 74 10.41 -4.21 -7.31
CA ILE A 74 10.68 -3.84 -5.91
C ILE A 74 10.36 -2.36 -5.67
N ALA A 75 10.83 -1.46 -6.54
CA ALA A 75 10.56 -0.03 -6.47
C ALA A 75 9.06 0.28 -6.64
N SER A 76 8.36 -0.43 -7.52
CA SER A 76 6.91 -0.27 -7.70
C SER A 76 6.14 -0.68 -6.46
N ASN A 77 6.53 -1.78 -5.80
CA ASN A 77 5.91 -2.20 -4.53
C ASN A 77 6.24 -1.24 -3.37
N TRP A 78 7.36 -0.52 -3.48
CA TRP A 78 7.72 0.53 -2.52
C TRP A 78 6.84 1.78 -2.65
N MET A 79 6.35 2.09 -3.86
CA MET A 79 5.45 3.21 -4.11
C MET A 79 4.01 2.85 -3.76
N SER A 80 3.38 3.60 -2.86
CA SER A 80 2.01 3.28 -2.43
C SER A 80 1.22 4.51 -1.99
N ALA A 81 -0.06 4.33 -1.62
CA ALA A 81 -0.90 5.43 -1.13
C ALA A 81 -0.28 6.17 0.07
N ALA A 82 0.44 5.45 0.93
CA ALA A 82 1.19 6.05 2.03
C ALA A 82 2.29 7.00 1.52
N SER A 83 3.00 6.60 0.46
CA SER A 83 4.07 7.41 -0.14
C SER A 83 3.55 8.69 -0.77
N PHE A 84 2.38 8.67 -1.41
CA PHE A 84 1.82 9.85 -2.07
C PHE A 84 0.97 10.70 -1.13
N LEU A 85 -0.13 10.13 -0.60
CA LEU A 85 -1.07 10.87 0.24
C LEU A 85 -0.48 11.13 1.64
N GLY A 86 0.19 10.13 2.21
CA GLY A 86 0.80 10.24 3.54
C GLY A 86 1.93 11.27 3.58
N MET A 87 2.84 11.24 2.59
CA MET A 87 3.90 12.26 2.53
C MET A 87 3.36 13.65 2.24
N ALA A 88 2.37 13.80 1.35
CA ALA A 88 1.73 15.08 1.10
C ALA A 88 1.13 15.65 2.40
N ALA A 89 0.42 14.83 3.18
CA ALA A 89 -0.15 15.23 4.46
C ALA A 89 0.93 15.59 5.50
N LEU A 90 1.99 14.79 5.62
CA LEU A 90 3.10 15.05 6.53
C LEU A 90 3.84 16.35 6.18
N MET A 91 4.13 16.58 4.90
CA MET A 91 4.78 17.81 4.44
C MET A 91 3.89 19.03 4.62
N TYR A 92 2.58 18.89 4.39
CA TYR A 92 1.63 19.96 4.68
C TYR A 92 1.61 20.33 6.17
N GLY A 93 1.67 19.34 7.07
CA GLY A 93 1.61 19.57 8.52
C GLY A 93 2.93 19.98 9.16
N THR A 94 4.08 19.48 8.67
CA THR A 94 5.40 19.65 9.31
C THR A 94 6.39 20.45 8.46
N GLY A 95 5.97 20.87 7.27
CA GLY A 95 6.81 21.58 6.32
C GLY A 95 8.05 20.77 5.92
N TYR A 96 9.19 21.46 5.85
CA TYR A 96 10.47 20.87 5.46
C TYR A 96 10.91 19.71 6.36
N HIS A 97 10.53 19.71 7.64
CA HIS A 97 10.92 18.65 8.56
C HIS A 97 10.39 17.27 8.17
N GLY A 98 9.29 17.20 7.40
CA GLY A 98 8.75 15.96 6.85
C GLY A 98 9.73 15.22 5.92
N LEU A 99 10.71 15.91 5.31
CA LEU A 99 11.73 15.29 4.46
C LEU A 99 12.64 14.34 5.21
N SER A 100 12.83 14.55 6.52
CA SER A 100 13.58 13.61 7.36
C SER A 100 12.95 12.20 7.35
N TYR A 101 11.63 12.12 7.24
CA TYR A 101 10.90 10.86 7.13
C TYR A 101 11.22 10.15 5.81
N VAL A 102 11.27 10.90 4.70
CA VAL A 102 11.63 10.35 3.37
C VAL A 102 13.03 9.77 3.40
N ILE A 103 13.99 10.52 3.95
CA ILE A 103 15.39 10.11 4.02
C ILE A 103 15.54 8.88 4.92
N GLY A 104 14.96 8.90 6.12
CA GLY A 104 15.04 7.78 7.06
C GLY A 104 14.40 6.51 6.53
N TRP A 105 13.19 6.64 5.95
CA TRP A 105 12.45 5.51 5.40
C TRP A 105 13.14 4.91 4.17
N THR A 106 13.57 5.75 3.23
CA THR A 106 14.28 5.30 2.01
C THR A 106 15.65 4.72 2.34
N GLY A 107 16.39 5.36 3.26
CA GLY A 107 17.68 4.85 3.73
C GLY A 107 17.55 3.50 4.40
N GLY A 108 16.55 3.33 5.27
CA GLY A 108 16.23 2.06 5.92
C GLY A 108 15.88 0.96 4.92
N TYR A 109 15.13 1.30 3.86
CA TYR A 109 14.79 0.36 2.79
C TYR A 109 16.01 -0.13 2.01
N VAL A 110 16.87 0.80 1.59
CA VAL A 110 18.11 0.46 0.87
C VAL A 110 19.00 -0.41 1.75
N LEU A 111 19.13 -0.09 3.04
CA LEU A 111 19.90 -0.90 3.98
C LEU A 111 19.31 -2.30 4.12
N LEU A 112 18.00 -2.42 4.26
CA LEU A 112 17.31 -3.71 4.30
C LEU A 112 17.57 -4.51 3.03
N LEU A 113 17.46 -3.90 1.85
CA LEU A 113 17.73 -4.58 0.58
C LEU A 113 19.17 -5.08 0.48
N ILE A 114 20.16 -4.27 0.86
CA ILE A 114 21.58 -4.67 0.80
C ILE A 114 21.88 -5.79 1.80
N LEU A 115 21.39 -5.68 3.03
CA LEU A 115 21.71 -6.62 4.10
C LEU A 115 20.91 -7.92 4.03
N MET A 116 19.62 -7.86 3.71
CA MET A 116 18.71 -9.00 3.81
C MET A 116 18.43 -9.69 2.48
N ALA A 117 18.35 -8.96 1.35
CA ALA A 117 17.92 -9.58 0.09
C ALA A 117 18.87 -10.71 -0.34
N GLY A 118 20.18 -10.53 -0.16
CA GLY A 118 21.18 -11.56 -0.44
C GLY A 118 21.05 -12.80 0.44
N GLN A 119 20.74 -12.62 1.73
CA GLN A 119 20.59 -13.72 2.69
C GLN A 119 19.34 -14.54 2.38
N ILE A 120 18.19 -13.88 2.20
CA ILE A 120 16.92 -14.55 1.92
C ILE A 120 17.00 -15.34 0.59
N ARG A 121 17.64 -14.77 -0.44
CA ARG A 121 17.80 -15.43 -1.75
C ARG A 121 18.66 -16.70 -1.67
N LYS A 122 19.66 -16.75 -0.78
CA LYS A 122 20.50 -17.95 -0.54
C LYS A 122 19.73 -19.07 0.17
N TYR A 123 18.80 -18.73 1.06
CA TYR A 123 17.97 -19.69 1.79
C TYR A 123 16.85 -20.31 0.93
N GLY A 124 16.52 -19.68 -0.21
CA GLY A 124 15.56 -20.24 -1.18
C GLY A 124 14.12 -20.32 -0.67
N LYS A 125 13.77 -19.54 0.35
CA LYS A 125 12.42 -19.48 0.93
C LYS A 125 11.63 -18.30 0.34
N TYR A 126 10.31 -18.48 0.23
CA TYR A 126 9.41 -17.49 -0.36
C TYR A 126 8.87 -16.48 0.65
N THR A 127 8.81 -16.83 1.94
CA THR A 127 8.27 -15.95 2.98
C THR A 127 9.29 -15.66 4.08
N ALA A 128 9.19 -14.48 4.68
CA ALA A 128 10.02 -14.10 5.83
C ALA A 128 9.76 -15.00 7.05
N ALA A 129 8.52 -15.44 7.25
CA ALA A 129 8.14 -16.37 8.33
C ALA A 129 8.83 -17.73 8.18
N ASP A 130 8.87 -18.28 6.96
CA ASP A 130 9.57 -19.53 6.68
C ASP A 130 11.08 -19.38 6.87
N PHE A 131 11.65 -18.26 6.39
CA PHE A 131 13.06 -17.95 6.59
C PHE A 131 13.43 -17.97 8.08
N ILE A 132 12.68 -17.27 8.93
CA ILE A 132 12.94 -17.22 10.37
C ILE A 132 12.73 -18.62 11.00
N GLY A 133 11.64 -19.30 10.65
CA GLY A 133 11.33 -20.63 11.18
C GLY A 133 12.41 -21.66 10.90
N ASP A 134 12.92 -21.69 9.66
CA ASP A 134 14.00 -22.60 9.26
C ASP A 134 15.36 -22.16 9.82
N ARG A 135 15.65 -20.85 9.87
CA ARG A 135 16.92 -20.32 10.39
C ARG A 135 17.17 -20.71 11.84
N TYR A 136 16.12 -20.83 12.63
CA TYR A 136 16.16 -21.16 14.05
C TYR A 136 15.56 -22.54 14.37
N TYR A 137 15.22 -23.34 13.36
CA TYR A 137 14.58 -24.66 13.53
C TYR A 137 13.37 -24.66 14.48
N SER A 138 12.58 -23.58 14.46
CA SER A 138 11.54 -23.30 15.45
C SER A 138 10.18 -23.05 14.82
N ARG A 139 9.25 -23.99 15.02
CA ARG A 139 7.85 -23.87 14.59
C ARG A 139 7.11 -22.73 15.28
N PRO A 140 7.25 -22.49 16.60
CA PRO A 140 6.64 -21.32 17.25
C PRO A 140 7.08 -20.00 16.62
N LEU A 141 8.37 -19.87 16.28
CA LEU A 141 8.91 -18.64 15.69
C LEU A 141 8.42 -18.42 14.25
N ARG A 142 8.21 -19.49 13.49
CA ARG A 142 7.52 -19.43 12.18
C ARG A 142 6.10 -18.87 12.32
N ILE A 143 5.33 -19.41 13.27
CA ILE A 143 3.94 -18.99 13.50
C ILE A 143 3.91 -17.52 13.95
N ALA A 144 4.78 -17.13 14.88
CA ALA A 144 4.90 -15.74 15.31
C ALA A 144 5.22 -14.80 14.14
N GLY A 145 6.19 -15.16 13.29
CA GLY A 145 6.53 -14.40 12.08
C GLY A 145 5.36 -14.29 11.10
N ALA A 146 4.59 -15.36 10.91
CA ALA A 146 3.41 -15.36 10.06
C ALA A 146 2.29 -14.46 10.61
N VAL A 147 2.03 -14.51 11.91
CA VAL A 147 1.05 -13.64 12.59
C VAL A 147 1.44 -12.18 12.44
N VAL A 148 2.71 -11.84 12.69
CA VAL A 148 3.22 -10.47 12.51
C VAL A 148 3.06 -10.01 11.06
N ALA A 149 3.39 -10.85 10.09
CA ALA A 149 3.22 -10.52 8.67
C ALA A 149 1.74 -10.27 8.30
N ILE A 150 0.81 -11.07 8.82
CA ILE A 150 -0.64 -10.89 8.61
C ILE A 150 -1.12 -9.57 9.23
N LEU A 151 -0.74 -9.29 10.48
CA LEU A 151 -1.13 -8.05 11.16
C LEU A 151 -0.64 -6.80 10.42
N ILE A 152 0.63 -6.81 9.98
CA ILE A 152 1.19 -5.72 9.17
C ILE A 152 0.43 -5.59 7.86
N SER A 153 0.12 -6.71 7.19
CA SER A 153 -0.60 -6.71 5.91
C SER A 153 -2.01 -6.14 6.07
N ILE A 154 -2.75 -6.50 7.13
CA ILE A 154 -4.09 -5.96 7.40
C ILE A 154 -4.03 -4.45 7.62
N ALA A 155 -3.13 -3.99 8.50
CA ALA A 155 -2.95 -2.57 8.76
C ALA A 155 -2.61 -1.79 7.47
N TYR A 156 -1.76 -2.38 6.62
CA TYR A 156 -1.38 -1.79 5.35
C TYR A 156 -2.54 -1.74 4.36
N CYS A 157 -3.31 -2.83 4.23
CA CYS A 157 -4.48 -2.91 3.36
C CYS A 157 -5.49 -1.81 3.68
N VAL A 158 -5.79 -1.56 4.95
CA VAL A 158 -6.72 -0.49 5.37
C VAL A 158 -6.30 0.87 4.78
N GLY A 159 -5.00 1.20 4.88
CA GLY A 159 -4.47 2.43 4.30
C GLY A 159 -4.54 2.48 2.77
N GLN A 160 -4.21 1.37 2.09
CA GLN A 160 -4.24 1.31 0.62
C GLN A 160 -5.67 1.40 0.07
N PHE A 161 -6.61 0.64 0.61
CA PHE A 161 -8.01 0.70 0.20
C PHE A 161 -8.64 2.06 0.53
N GLY A 162 -8.22 2.70 1.63
CA GLY A 162 -8.59 4.08 1.89
C GLY A 162 -8.08 5.07 0.84
N GLY A 163 -6.82 4.91 0.41
CA GLY A 163 -6.25 5.68 -0.69
C GLY A 163 -6.98 5.47 -2.03
N ILE A 164 -7.31 4.22 -2.36
CA ILE A 164 -8.11 3.87 -3.55
C ILE A 164 -9.49 4.56 -3.48
N GLY A 165 -10.17 4.48 -2.33
CA GLY A 165 -11.47 5.11 -2.14
C GLY A 165 -11.45 6.62 -2.31
N LEU A 166 -10.43 7.30 -1.77
CA LEU A 166 -10.27 8.75 -1.94
C LEU A 166 -10.02 9.13 -3.41
N LEU A 167 -9.17 8.38 -4.10
CA LEU A 167 -8.87 8.61 -5.52
C LEU A 167 -10.12 8.40 -6.39
N PHE A 168 -10.82 7.27 -6.22
CA PHE A 168 -12.00 6.93 -7.01
C PHE A 168 -13.15 7.89 -6.73
N ARG A 169 -13.37 8.28 -5.47
CA ARG A 169 -14.35 9.32 -5.11
C ARG A 169 -14.03 10.64 -5.81
N TRP A 170 -12.76 11.06 -5.81
CA TRP A 170 -12.34 12.32 -6.44
C TRP A 170 -12.50 12.33 -7.96
N ILE A 171 -12.28 11.18 -8.61
CA ILE A 171 -12.37 11.05 -10.07
C ILE A 171 -13.82 10.86 -10.52
N LEU A 172 -14.56 9.97 -9.87
CA LEU A 172 -15.89 9.53 -10.31
C LEU A 172 -17.02 10.35 -9.71
N GLY A 173 -16.76 11.12 -8.64
CA GLY A 173 -17.79 11.90 -7.94
C GLY A 173 -18.80 11.04 -7.17
N ILE A 174 -18.48 9.78 -6.88
CA ILE A 174 -19.36 8.82 -6.18
C ILE A 174 -19.12 8.80 -4.67
N GLU A 175 -20.04 8.19 -3.93
CA GLU A 175 -19.93 7.97 -2.49
C GLU A 175 -18.68 7.14 -2.14
N TYR A 176 -18.04 7.42 -1.00
CA TYR A 176 -16.75 6.83 -0.63
C TYR A 176 -16.82 5.31 -0.45
N GLY A 177 -17.87 4.79 0.21
CA GLY A 177 -18.10 3.36 0.35
C GLY A 177 -18.17 2.66 -1.00
N LEU A 178 -18.94 3.20 -1.94
CA LEU A 178 -19.00 2.69 -3.32
C LEU A 178 -17.64 2.79 -4.03
N ALA A 179 -16.90 3.89 -3.86
CA ALA A 179 -15.57 4.07 -4.44
C ALA A 179 -14.57 3.01 -3.95
N VAL A 180 -14.57 2.71 -2.65
CA VAL A 180 -13.71 1.66 -2.07
C VAL A 180 -14.07 0.29 -2.62
N ILE A 181 -15.37 -0.04 -2.69
CA ILE A 181 -15.82 -1.33 -3.20
C ILE A 181 -15.44 -1.51 -4.67
N ILE A 182 -15.80 -0.55 -5.53
CA ILE A 182 -15.51 -0.63 -6.97
C ILE A 182 -14.00 -0.69 -7.21
N GLY A 183 -13.23 0.23 -6.62
CA GLY A 183 -11.78 0.26 -6.80
C GLY A 183 -11.12 -1.02 -6.26
N GLY A 184 -11.53 -1.48 -5.09
CA GLY A 184 -11.02 -2.71 -4.49
C GLY A 184 -11.34 -3.95 -5.33
N SER A 185 -12.56 -4.10 -5.83
CA SER A 185 -12.94 -5.23 -6.69
C SER A 185 -12.12 -5.30 -7.98
N VAL A 186 -11.85 -4.15 -8.60
CA VAL A 186 -11.01 -4.12 -9.82
C VAL A 186 -9.59 -4.57 -9.51
N VAL A 187 -9.00 -4.07 -8.41
CA VAL A 187 -7.64 -4.46 -7.98
C VAL A 187 -7.53 -5.95 -7.71
N LEU A 188 -8.53 -6.54 -7.05
CA LEU A 188 -8.57 -7.98 -6.78
C LEU A 188 -8.70 -8.84 -8.04
N THR A 189 -9.15 -8.28 -9.16
CA THR A 189 -9.38 -9.06 -10.39
C THR A 189 -8.08 -9.37 -11.14
N TYR A 190 -7.08 -8.48 -11.07
CA TYR A 190 -5.80 -8.65 -11.76
C TYR A 190 -4.65 -9.11 -10.85
N THR A 191 -4.90 -9.22 -9.55
CA THR A 191 -3.93 -9.70 -8.55
C THR A 191 -4.02 -11.21 -8.40
#